data_AF-A0A2E3MCT3-F1
#
_entry.id   AF-A0A2E3MCT3-F1
#
_cell.length_a   1.000
_cell.length_b   1.000
_cell.length_c   1.000
_cell.angle_alpha   90.00
_cell.angle_beta   90.00
_cell.angle_gamma   90.00
#
_symmetry.space_group_name_H-M   'P 1'
#
loop_
_entity.id
_entity.type
_entity.pdbx_description
1 polymer ?
#
loop_
_entity_poly.entity_id
_entity_poly.type
_entity_poly.pdbx_seq_one_letter_code
_entity_poly.pdbx_strand_id
1 'polypeptide(L)'
;MSYYDGSLVNNMRKIATILCLTILSSSLAGCLWNLFDDDTRISFSGCASSWHVEFFDLSNDNFASWDGKVEFTDSNGNTEVLEFFSGDKKYVTLDESLDWTLKYTFYEDDIGFIVGDSVYGGDNRNGESGTIELDLVRKYAGSTGNEMPISFSCDDSNWDIKFVDQSNEYFSSWGGEVEFFEVGNEQDIYSFEDFSSEMKYVNLEDSKVWKMRYTFYEEDIGFVYNGKSYGMNNDYGDSGEITIDLS
;
A
#
# COMPACT_ATOMS: atom_id res chain seq x y z
N MET A 1 -42.93 -69.55 -0.54
CA MET A 1 -43.01 -68.40 -1.48
C MET A 1 -42.71 -67.16 -0.65
N SER A 2 -41.43 -66.77 -0.61
CA SER A 2 -40.94 -65.62 0.16
C SER A 2 -40.82 -64.46 -0.80
N TYR A 3 -41.51 -63.36 -0.52
CA TYR A 3 -41.42 -62.13 -1.27
C TYR A 3 -41.13 -60.98 -0.32
N TYR A 4 -40.25 -60.10 -0.79
CA TYR A 4 -39.80 -58.81 -0.25
C TYR A 4 -38.67 -58.85 0.78
N ASP A 5 -37.45 -58.60 0.29
CA ASP A 5 -36.71 -57.41 0.74
C ASP A 5 -35.77 -56.90 -0.36
N GLY A 6 -36.19 -55.85 -1.06
CA GLY A 6 -35.40 -55.23 -2.14
C GLY A 6 -35.59 -53.72 -2.27
N SER A 7 -36.45 -53.11 -1.43
CA SER A 7 -36.73 -51.66 -1.50
C SER A 7 -35.87 -50.83 -0.53
N LEU A 8 -35.40 -51.42 0.58
CA LEU A 8 -34.59 -50.74 1.59
C LEU A 8 -33.15 -50.47 1.12
N VAL A 9 -32.57 -51.39 0.35
CA VAL A 9 -31.18 -51.28 -0.15
C VAL A 9 -31.01 -50.12 -1.14
N ASN A 10 -32.05 -49.83 -1.93
CA ASN A 10 -32.00 -48.80 -2.96
C ASN A 10 -32.14 -47.38 -2.38
N ASN A 11 -32.84 -47.23 -1.25
CA ASN A 11 -32.99 -45.94 -0.56
C ASN A 11 -31.73 -45.56 0.24
N MET A 12 -31.07 -46.52 0.90
CA MET A 12 -29.80 -46.24 1.61
C MET A 12 -28.67 -45.84 0.65
N ARG A 13 -28.59 -46.45 -0.54
CA ARG A 13 -27.60 -46.07 -1.56
C ARG A 13 -27.83 -44.65 -2.07
N LYS A 14 -29.08 -44.22 -2.28
CA LYS A 14 -29.41 -42.85 -2.69
C LYS A 14 -29.07 -41.81 -1.61
N ILE A 15 -29.39 -42.11 -0.35
CA ILE A 15 -29.11 -41.23 0.79
C ILE A 15 -27.60 -41.08 1.01
N ALA A 16 -26.84 -42.17 0.94
CA ALA A 16 -25.38 -42.13 1.06
C ALA A 16 -24.72 -41.33 -0.08
N THR A 17 -25.26 -41.45 -1.31
CA THR A 17 -24.73 -40.71 -2.47
C THR A 17 -24.97 -39.21 -2.34
N ILE A 18 -26.15 -38.79 -1.86
CA ILE A 18 -26.47 -37.37 -1.62
C ILE A 18 -25.59 -36.79 -0.51
N LEU A 19 -25.39 -37.54 0.59
CA LEU A 19 -24.56 -37.10 1.71
C LEU A 19 -23.08 -36.93 1.29
N CYS A 20 -22.54 -37.84 0.48
CA CYS A 20 -21.19 -37.71 -0.07
C CYS A 20 -21.05 -36.52 -1.03
N LEU A 21 -22.03 -36.26 -1.90
CA LEU A 21 -21.99 -35.07 -2.77
C LEU A 21 -22.05 -33.77 -1.96
N THR A 22 -22.86 -33.69 -0.90
CA THR A 22 -22.96 -32.49 -0.06
C THR A 22 -21.68 -32.21 0.73
N ILE A 23 -21.01 -33.26 1.26
CA ILE A 23 -19.76 -33.11 2.02
C ILE A 23 -18.60 -32.71 1.09
N LEU A 24 -18.55 -33.28 -0.12
CA LEU A 24 -17.54 -32.92 -1.12
C LEU A 24 -17.74 -31.50 -1.69
N SER A 25 -18.99 -31.02 -1.81
CA SER A 25 -19.26 -29.64 -2.20
C SER A 25 -18.94 -28.62 -1.10
N SER A 26 -19.13 -28.97 0.18
CA SER A 26 -18.76 -28.08 1.29
C SER A 26 -17.24 -27.96 1.48
N SER A 27 -16.47 -29.02 1.20
CA SER A 27 -15.01 -28.98 1.27
C SER A 27 -14.38 -28.20 0.11
N LEU A 28 -15.04 -28.12 -1.06
CA LEU A 28 -14.56 -27.31 -2.18
C LEU A 28 -14.94 -25.83 -2.05
N ALA A 29 -16.10 -25.52 -1.44
CA ALA A 29 -16.52 -24.14 -1.22
C ALA A 29 -15.58 -23.41 -0.25
N GLY A 30 -15.10 -24.08 0.80
CA GLY A 30 -14.16 -23.48 1.77
C GLY A 30 -12.77 -23.15 1.22
N CYS A 31 -12.40 -23.69 0.04
CA CYS A 31 -11.15 -23.35 -0.64
C CYS A 31 -11.34 -22.35 -1.79
N LEU A 32 -12.59 -21.98 -2.11
CA LEU A 32 -12.88 -21.06 -3.21
C LEU A 32 -12.95 -19.59 -2.76
N TRP A 33 -13.21 -19.32 -1.47
CA TRP A 33 -13.32 -17.95 -0.96
C TRP A 33 -11.97 -17.24 -0.80
N ASN A 34 -10.87 -17.98 -0.65
CA ASN A 34 -9.52 -17.39 -0.56
C ASN A 34 -8.88 -17.08 -1.93
N LEU A 35 -9.62 -17.25 -3.04
CA LEU A 35 -9.12 -17.00 -4.39
C LEU A 35 -9.72 -15.75 -5.05
N PHE A 36 -10.65 -15.06 -4.38
CA PHE A 36 -11.36 -13.89 -4.91
C PHE A 36 -11.27 -12.62 -4.06
N ASP A 37 -10.64 -12.66 -2.89
CA ASP A 37 -10.21 -11.45 -2.17
C ASP A 37 -8.80 -11.09 -2.63
N ASP A 38 -8.72 -10.38 -3.76
CA ASP A 38 -7.56 -9.55 -4.11
C ASP A 38 -7.75 -8.14 -3.48
N ASP A 39 -8.36 -8.10 -2.29
CA ASP A 39 -8.46 -6.92 -1.46
C ASP A 39 -7.32 -6.99 -0.45
N THR A 40 -6.13 -6.62 -0.91
CA THR A 40 -4.87 -6.71 -0.16
C THR A 40 -4.91 -5.73 1.01
N ARG A 41 -5.48 -6.16 2.15
CA ARG A 41 -5.63 -5.33 3.37
C ARG A 41 -4.32 -4.83 3.94
N ILE A 42 -3.23 -5.54 3.66
CA ILE A 42 -1.87 -5.15 3.99
C ILE A 42 -1.04 -5.26 2.72
N SER A 43 -0.33 -4.19 2.39
CA SER A 43 0.62 -4.14 1.29
C SER A 43 2.01 -3.81 1.82
N PHE A 44 3.02 -4.49 1.28
CA PHE A 44 4.42 -4.33 1.65
C PHE A 44 5.22 -3.82 0.46
N SER A 45 6.15 -2.91 0.71
CA SER A 45 7.01 -2.35 -0.33
C SER A 45 8.38 -1.94 0.20
N GLY A 46 9.40 -2.03 -0.65
CA GLY A 46 10.69 -1.36 -0.43
C GLY A 46 10.69 0.10 -0.92
N CYS A 47 9.57 0.55 -1.49
CA CYS A 47 9.39 1.89 -2.04
C CYS A 47 8.82 2.86 -0.99
N ALA A 48 9.49 3.99 -0.77
CA ALA A 48 9.05 5.05 0.14
C ALA A 48 7.91 5.92 -0.43
N SER A 49 7.10 5.41 -1.36
CA SER A 49 6.05 6.21 -1.99
C SER A 49 5.00 6.70 -0.99
N SER A 50 4.46 5.78 -0.20
CA SER A 50 3.56 6.05 0.92
C SER A 50 3.52 4.89 1.90
N TRP A 51 3.26 5.17 3.18
CA TRP A 51 3.22 4.16 4.23
C TRP A 51 2.41 4.60 5.46
N HIS A 52 1.86 3.63 6.19
CA HIS A 52 1.38 3.80 7.57
C HIS A 52 2.46 3.39 8.58
N VAL A 53 3.27 2.38 8.21
CA VAL A 53 4.38 1.88 9.04
C VAL A 53 5.64 1.84 8.20
N GLU A 54 6.72 2.45 8.71
CA GLU A 54 8.07 2.32 8.15
C GLU A 54 8.95 1.56 9.12
N PHE A 55 9.50 0.43 8.69
CA PHE A 55 10.55 -0.28 9.42
C PHE A 55 11.91 0.37 9.16
N PHE A 56 12.80 0.35 10.16
CA PHE A 56 14.16 0.86 10.01
C PHE A 56 15.17 0.02 10.77
N ASP A 57 16.36 -0.12 10.21
CA ASP A 57 17.55 -0.60 10.89
C ASP A 57 18.56 0.55 10.88
N LEU A 58 18.89 1.09 12.06
CA LEU A 58 19.77 2.27 12.16
C LEU A 58 21.21 1.98 11.72
N SER A 59 21.60 0.72 11.57
CA SER A 59 22.90 0.32 11.05
C SER A 59 22.92 0.09 9.54
N ASN A 60 21.75 -0.11 8.92
CA ASN A 60 21.65 -0.47 7.51
C ASN A 60 20.29 -0.11 6.89
N ASP A 61 20.29 0.87 6.00
CA ASP A 61 19.08 1.29 5.27
C ASP A 61 18.50 0.21 4.33
N ASN A 62 19.31 -0.78 3.93
CA ASN A 62 18.89 -1.90 3.11
C ASN A 62 19.23 -3.24 3.79
N PHE A 63 18.51 -3.50 4.89
CA PHE A 63 18.71 -4.69 5.70
C PHE A 63 18.24 -5.96 4.98
N ALA A 64 19.09 -6.99 4.95
CA ALA A 64 18.78 -8.27 4.31
C ALA A 64 17.98 -9.20 5.21
N SER A 65 17.98 -8.94 6.51
CA SER A 65 17.25 -9.70 7.52
C SER A 65 16.95 -8.81 8.72
N TRP A 66 15.79 -9.04 9.29
CA TRP A 66 15.30 -8.40 10.50
C TRP A 66 15.09 -9.44 11.59
N ASP A 67 15.78 -9.34 12.73
CA ASP A 67 15.56 -10.25 13.85
C ASP A 67 14.53 -9.68 14.83
N GLY A 68 13.27 -10.03 14.58
CA GLY A 68 12.13 -9.57 15.34
C GLY A 68 10.83 -10.13 14.80
N LYS A 69 9.74 -9.80 15.48
CA LYS A 69 8.38 -10.19 15.12
C LYS A 69 7.47 -8.97 15.20
N VAL A 70 6.66 -8.76 14.17
CA VAL A 70 5.56 -7.79 14.19
C VAL A 70 4.28 -8.48 13.73
N GLU A 71 3.24 -8.38 14.53
CA GLU A 71 1.92 -8.96 14.29
C GLU A 71 0.91 -7.83 14.10
N PHE A 72 0.29 -7.78 12.93
CA PHE A 72 -0.77 -6.85 12.55
C PHE A 72 -2.12 -7.53 12.80
N THR A 73 -3.00 -6.91 13.57
CA THR A 73 -4.35 -7.40 13.81
C THR A 73 -5.37 -6.36 13.35
N ASP A 74 -6.28 -6.71 12.45
CA ASP A 74 -7.36 -5.82 12.02
C ASP A 74 -8.56 -5.88 12.97
N SER A 75 -9.46 -4.88 12.87
CA SER A 75 -10.71 -4.80 13.63
C SER A 75 -11.68 -5.98 13.41
N ASN A 76 -11.50 -6.75 12.33
CA ASN A 76 -12.24 -7.98 12.07
C ASN A 76 -11.62 -9.20 12.77
N GLY A 77 -10.47 -9.03 13.44
CA GLY A 77 -9.73 -10.06 14.16
C GLY A 77 -8.79 -10.90 13.29
N ASN A 78 -8.52 -10.49 12.04
CA ASN A 78 -7.54 -11.16 11.20
C ASN A 78 -6.14 -10.71 11.58
N THR A 79 -5.19 -11.66 11.54
CA THR A 79 -3.81 -11.42 11.97
C THR A 79 -2.83 -11.77 10.87
N GLU A 80 -1.86 -10.90 10.62
CA GLU A 80 -0.69 -11.17 9.76
C GLU A 80 0.59 -11.00 10.58
N VAL A 81 1.53 -11.94 10.45
CA VAL A 81 2.77 -11.96 11.24
C VAL A 81 3.97 -11.84 10.31
N LEU A 82 4.81 -10.84 10.55
CA LEU A 82 6.11 -10.65 9.92
C LEU A 82 7.23 -11.07 10.86
N GLU A 83 8.09 -11.95 10.37
CA GLU A 83 9.33 -12.41 11.01
C GLU A 83 10.39 -12.54 9.91
N PHE A 84 11.67 -12.27 10.24
CA PHE A 84 12.81 -12.50 9.34
C PHE A 84 12.68 -11.88 7.94
N PHE A 85 12.22 -10.63 7.85
CA PHE A 85 12.01 -9.94 6.58
C PHE A 85 13.20 -9.03 6.18
N SER A 86 13.26 -8.64 4.91
CA SER A 86 14.25 -7.72 4.35
C SER A 86 13.67 -6.31 4.14
N GLY A 87 14.51 -5.36 3.75
CA GLY A 87 14.11 -4.01 3.32
C GLY A 87 13.08 -3.98 2.18
N ASP A 88 12.84 -5.09 1.48
CA ASP A 88 11.76 -5.18 0.48
C ASP A 88 10.35 -5.03 1.09
N LYS A 89 10.23 -5.15 2.42
CA LYS A 89 8.99 -4.91 3.17
C LYS A 89 9.09 -3.70 4.10
N LYS A 90 10.05 -2.80 3.86
CA LYS A 90 10.33 -1.65 4.73
C LYS A 90 9.10 -0.78 4.98
N TYR A 91 8.30 -0.55 3.96
CA TYR A 91 7.11 0.30 4.00
C TYR A 91 5.85 -0.55 3.95
N VAL A 92 4.90 -0.26 4.86
CA VAL A 92 3.64 -0.98 4.98
C VAL A 92 2.47 -0.03 4.77
N THR A 93 1.56 -0.39 3.88
CA THR A 93 0.24 0.24 3.74
C THR A 93 -0.83 -0.70 4.26
N LEU A 94 -1.87 -0.14 4.85
CA LEU A 94 -2.95 -0.83 5.55
C LEU A 94 -4.28 -0.31 5.03
N ASP A 95 -5.31 -1.13 5.03
CA ASP A 95 -6.68 -0.71 4.71
C ASP A 95 -7.19 0.29 5.76
N GLU A 96 -7.44 1.52 5.31
CA GLU A 96 -7.91 2.66 6.13
C GLU A 96 -9.36 2.51 6.61
N SER A 97 -10.12 1.56 6.05
CA SER A 97 -11.49 1.29 6.50
C SER A 97 -11.56 0.46 7.80
N LEU A 98 -10.41 -0.01 8.29
CA LEU A 98 -10.28 -0.90 9.45
C LEU A 98 -9.43 -0.25 10.54
N ASP A 99 -9.77 -0.51 11.81
CA ASP A 99 -8.81 -0.25 12.90
C ASP A 99 -7.72 -1.33 12.94
N TRP A 100 -6.51 -0.96 13.35
CA TRP A 100 -5.37 -1.86 13.40
C TRP A 100 -4.64 -1.83 14.74
N THR A 101 -4.26 -3.00 15.23
CA THR A 101 -3.38 -3.18 16.39
C THR A 101 -2.06 -3.82 15.93
N LEU A 102 -0.93 -3.27 16.36
CA LEU A 102 0.39 -3.88 16.17
C LEU A 102 0.92 -4.43 17.48
N LYS A 103 1.40 -5.68 17.44
CA LYS A 103 2.17 -6.28 18.52
C LYS A 103 3.57 -6.60 18.03
N TYR A 104 4.58 -6.15 18.75
CA TYR A 104 5.97 -6.27 18.31
C TYR A 104 6.88 -6.89 19.35
N THR A 105 7.97 -7.50 18.89
CA THR A 105 9.13 -7.92 19.68
C THR A 105 10.39 -7.75 18.83
N PHE A 106 11.41 -7.08 19.37
CA PHE A 106 12.70 -6.85 18.72
C PHE A 106 13.81 -7.62 19.43
N TYR A 107 14.67 -8.26 18.64
CA TYR A 107 15.82 -9.03 19.13
C TYR A 107 17.18 -8.43 18.74
N GLU A 108 17.19 -7.42 17.87
CA GLU A 108 18.36 -6.62 17.49
C GLU A 108 18.35 -5.24 18.15
N ASP A 109 19.54 -4.66 18.35
CA ASP A 109 19.71 -3.44 19.14
C ASP A 109 19.16 -2.18 18.46
N ASP A 110 19.13 -2.14 17.13
CA ASP A 110 19.01 -0.93 16.31
C ASP A 110 17.83 -0.95 15.33
N ILE A 111 16.92 -1.90 15.53
CA ILE A 111 15.74 -2.09 14.70
C ILE A 111 14.49 -1.47 15.33
N GLY A 112 13.56 -1.00 14.51
CA GLY A 112 12.30 -0.47 14.99
C GLY A 112 11.31 -0.10 13.89
N PHE A 113 10.25 0.60 14.24
CA PHE A 113 9.37 1.16 13.23
C PHE A 113 8.83 2.53 13.61
N ILE A 114 8.36 3.23 12.60
CA ILE A 114 7.75 4.55 12.68
C ILE A 114 6.28 4.42 12.31
N VAL A 115 5.40 4.99 13.14
CA VAL A 115 3.97 5.18 12.86
C VAL A 115 3.66 6.65 13.08
N GLY A 116 3.18 7.34 12.05
CA GLY A 116 3.02 8.77 12.12
C GLY A 116 4.37 9.45 12.42
N ASP A 117 4.45 10.18 13.53
CA ASP A 117 5.68 10.81 14.03
C ASP A 117 6.29 10.09 15.24
N SER A 118 5.74 8.92 15.58
CA SER A 118 6.18 8.12 16.74
C SER A 118 7.13 7.01 16.31
N VAL A 119 8.22 6.86 17.05
CA VAL A 119 9.25 5.82 16.85
C VAL A 119 9.11 4.77 17.94
N TYR A 120 9.15 3.50 17.54
CA TYR A 120 9.11 2.33 18.42
C TYR A 120 10.35 1.46 18.16
N GLY A 121 11.15 1.18 19.19
CA GLY A 121 12.45 0.52 19.07
C GLY A 121 13.62 1.45 18.75
N GLY A 122 14.69 0.90 18.16
CA GLY A 122 15.94 1.60 17.81
C GLY A 122 17.04 1.62 18.88
N ASP A 123 16.73 1.23 20.13
CA ASP A 123 17.71 0.88 21.17
C ASP A 123 17.18 -0.31 22.00
N ASN A 124 17.16 -1.50 21.41
CA ASN A 124 16.58 -2.70 22.01
C ASN A 124 17.62 -3.63 22.65
N ARG A 125 18.72 -3.08 23.19
CA ARG A 125 19.82 -3.87 23.80
C ARG A 125 19.41 -4.87 24.89
N ASN A 126 18.22 -4.70 25.46
CA ASN A 126 17.66 -5.58 26.48
C ASN A 126 16.44 -6.37 25.99
N GLY A 127 16.19 -6.38 24.68
CA GLY A 127 14.93 -6.77 24.06
C GLY A 127 13.84 -5.73 24.30
N GLU A 128 13.01 -5.48 23.29
CA GLU A 128 11.83 -4.62 23.42
C GLU A 128 10.60 -5.36 22.88
N SER A 129 9.46 -5.20 23.54
CA SER A 129 8.18 -5.72 23.07
C SER A 129 7.04 -4.83 23.52
N GLY A 130 5.99 -4.77 22.72
CA GLY A 130 4.85 -3.91 23.01
C GLY A 130 3.61 -4.27 22.20
N THR A 131 2.53 -3.57 22.49
CA THR A 131 1.30 -3.59 21.69
C THR A 131 0.77 -2.18 21.62
N ILE A 132 0.42 -1.74 20.41
CA ILE A 132 -0.06 -0.39 20.12
C ILE A 132 -1.30 -0.48 19.23
N GLU A 133 -2.23 0.44 19.44
CA GLU A 133 -3.28 0.74 18.46
C GLU A 133 -2.72 1.75 17.46
N LEU A 134 -2.96 1.55 16.17
CA LEU A 134 -2.50 2.46 15.13
C LEU A 134 -3.50 3.59 14.92
N ASP A 135 -2.97 4.80 14.90
CA ASP A 135 -3.61 5.93 14.24
C ASP A 135 -3.12 5.92 12.80
N LEU A 136 -4.02 5.68 11.84
CA LEU A 136 -3.66 5.48 10.43
C LEU A 136 -3.37 6.83 9.75
N VAL A 137 -2.23 7.42 10.10
CA VAL A 137 -1.73 8.59 9.40
C VAL A 137 -0.83 8.13 8.26
N ARG A 138 -1.31 8.27 7.03
CA ARG A 138 -0.48 8.00 5.85
C ARG A 138 0.63 9.04 5.72
N LYS A 139 1.86 8.54 5.59
CA LYS A 139 3.08 9.30 5.29
C LYS A 139 3.44 9.08 3.82
N TYR A 140 4.15 10.05 3.26
CA TYR A 140 4.64 10.05 1.88
C TYR A 140 6.10 10.45 1.90
N ALA A 141 6.88 10.01 0.90
CA ALA A 141 8.26 10.47 0.77
C ALA A 141 8.28 12.02 0.77
N GLY A 142 9.16 12.61 1.59
CA GLY A 142 9.30 14.06 1.71
C GLY A 142 8.18 14.80 2.46
N SER A 143 7.04 14.19 2.81
CA SER A 143 5.91 14.90 3.43
C SER A 143 5.56 14.43 4.86
N THR A 144 5.21 15.40 5.71
CA THR A 144 4.82 15.17 7.11
C THR A 144 3.30 15.11 7.27
N GLY A 145 2.70 14.00 6.83
CA GLY A 145 1.38 13.51 7.23
C GLY A 145 0.17 14.12 6.52
N ASN A 146 -0.69 13.27 5.97
CA ASN A 146 -2.15 13.44 5.81
C ASN A 146 -2.73 12.19 5.10
N GLU A 147 -3.94 11.76 5.46
CA GLU A 147 -4.75 10.88 4.60
C GLU A 147 -5.09 11.66 3.32
N MET A 148 -4.69 11.18 2.13
CA MET A 148 -4.90 11.92 0.89
C MET A 148 -5.49 11.02 -0.22
N PRO A 149 -6.43 11.54 -1.03
CA PRO A 149 -7.03 10.86 -2.21
C PRO A 149 -6.04 10.70 -3.39
N ILE A 150 -4.75 10.84 -3.11
CA ILE A 150 -3.64 10.82 -4.05
C ILE A 150 -2.64 9.80 -3.50
N SER A 151 -2.25 8.86 -4.35
CA SER A 151 -1.25 7.86 -4.01
C SER A 151 -0.09 7.91 -4.99
N PHE A 152 1.07 7.48 -4.50
CA PHE A 152 2.31 7.45 -5.27
C PHE A 152 2.82 6.01 -5.33
N SER A 153 3.67 5.71 -6.31
CA SER A 153 4.28 4.40 -6.50
C SER A 153 5.65 4.51 -7.18
N CYS A 154 6.49 3.50 -6.94
CA CYS A 154 7.72 3.24 -7.69
C CYS A 154 7.48 2.35 -8.94
N ASP A 155 6.32 1.69 -9.02
CA ASP A 155 5.99 0.69 -10.04
C ASP A 155 5.26 1.34 -11.23
N ASP A 156 5.63 0.94 -12.45
CA ASP A 156 5.13 1.50 -13.70
C ASP A 156 3.86 0.81 -14.25
N SER A 157 3.30 -0.13 -13.50
CA SER A 157 2.18 -0.98 -13.90
C SER A 157 0.87 -0.23 -14.12
N ASN A 158 0.54 0.76 -13.29
CA ASN A 158 -0.66 1.58 -13.45
C ASN A 158 -0.48 2.97 -12.81
N TRP A 159 -0.69 4.02 -13.59
CA TRP A 159 -0.54 5.42 -13.16
C TRP A 159 -1.34 6.37 -14.06
N ASP A 160 -1.84 7.44 -13.46
CA ASP A 160 -2.50 8.54 -14.15
C ASP A 160 -1.48 9.59 -14.60
N ILE A 161 -0.52 9.89 -13.72
CA ILE A 161 0.56 10.84 -13.97
C ILE A 161 1.91 10.18 -13.71
N LYS A 162 2.87 10.43 -14.60
CA LYS A 162 4.26 10.02 -14.43
C LYS A 162 5.15 11.25 -14.37
N PHE A 163 5.82 11.47 -13.24
CA PHE A 163 6.90 12.43 -13.14
C PHE A 163 8.15 11.93 -13.86
N VAL A 164 8.88 12.87 -14.46
CA VAL A 164 10.03 12.58 -15.31
C VAL A 164 11.10 13.62 -15.03
N ASP A 165 12.32 13.12 -14.85
CA ASP A 165 13.56 13.85 -15.04
C ASP A 165 14.24 13.24 -16.29
N GLN A 166 14.49 14.05 -17.32
CA GLN A 166 15.09 13.56 -18.57
C GLN A 166 16.58 13.22 -18.42
N SER A 167 17.27 13.80 -17.44
CA SER A 167 18.68 13.49 -17.18
C SER A 167 18.85 12.18 -16.42
N ASN A 168 17.84 11.77 -15.64
CA ASN A 168 17.95 10.61 -14.77
C ASN A 168 16.62 9.87 -14.56
N GLU A 169 16.61 8.57 -14.84
CA GLU A 169 15.46 7.72 -14.56
C GLU A 169 15.17 7.54 -13.06
N TYR A 170 16.24 7.57 -12.25
CA TYR A 170 16.27 7.38 -10.79
C TYR A 170 16.78 8.66 -10.11
N PHE A 171 15.92 9.66 -10.02
CA PHE A 171 16.24 10.95 -9.40
C PHE A 171 15.93 10.92 -7.90
N SER A 172 16.84 11.44 -7.08
CA SER A 172 16.67 11.48 -5.62
C SER A 172 15.91 12.72 -5.13
N SER A 173 15.81 13.73 -5.99
CA SER A 173 15.16 15.00 -5.70
C SER A 173 14.74 15.62 -7.00
N TRP A 174 13.66 16.36 -6.94
CA TRP A 174 13.12 17.13 -8.05
C TRP A 174 12.89 18.56 -7.56
N GLY A 175 13.54 19.54 -8.20
CA GLY A 175 13.27 20.96 -7.95
C GLY A 175 11.94 21.39 -8.55
N GLY A 176 10.81 20.99 -7.98
CA GLY A 176 9.49 21.38 -8.47
C GLY A 176 8.42 21.28 -7.38
N GLU A 177 7.31 21.96 -7.64
CA GLU A 177 6.14 21.96 -6.78
C GLU A 177 4.92 21.56 -7.61
N VAL A 178 4.05 20.73 -7.04
CA VAL A 178 2.75 20.44 -7.64
C VAL A 178 1.66 20.53 -6.58
N GLU A 179 0.50 21.01 -7.01
CA GLU A 179 -0.70 21.09 -6.19
C GLU A 179 -1.84 20.38 -6.91
N PHE A 180 -2.56 19.54 -6.19
CA PHE A 180 -3.77 18.90 -6.66
C PHE A 180 -4.98 19.39 -5.88
N PHE A 181 -6.09 19.62 -6.56
CA PHE A 181 -7.37 19.96 -5.94
C PHE A 181 -8.53 19.55 -6.84
N GLU A 182 -9.68 19.24 -6.23
CA GLU A 182 -10.88 18.86 -6.97
C GLU A 182 -11.50 20.09 -7.66
N VAL A 183 -11.98 19.91 -8.89
CA VAL A 183 -12.69 20.96 -9.62
C VAL A 183 -13.95 21.36 -8.84
N GLY A 184 -13.97 22.62 -8.38
CA GLY A 184 -15.07 23.15 -7.57
C GLY A 184 -14.82 23.12 -6.06
N ASN A 185 -13.69 22.56 -5.60
CA ASN A 185 -13.26 22.56 -4.21
C ASN A 185 -11.80 23.08 -4.08
N GLU A 186 -11.57 24.34 -4.46
CA GLU A 186 -10.24 24.96 -4.48
C GLU A 186 -9.64 25.24 -3.09
N GLN A 187 -10.35 24.89 -2.00
CA GLN A 187 -9.89 25.07 -0.63
C GLN A 187 -9.17 23.83 -0.09
N ASP A 188 -9.42 22.66 -0.68
CA ASP A 188 -8.79 21.40 -0.32
C ASP A 188 -7.66 21.12 -1.31
N ILE A 189 -6.45 21.55 -0.95
CA ILE A 189 -5.26 21.50 -1.79
C ILE A 189 -4.27 20.50 -1.20
N TYR A 190 -3.82 19.58 -2.04
CA TYR A 190 -2.75 18.65 -1.73
C TYR A 190 -1.48 19.13 -2.43
N SER A 191 -0.57 19.72 -1.65
CA SER A 191 0.70 20.26 -2.13
C SER A 191 1.82 19.28 -1.88
N PHE A 192 2.69 19.12 -2.88
CA PHE A 192 3.84 18.23 -2.81
C PHE A 192 5.07 18.96 -3.35
N GLU A 193 6.13 18.91 -2.54
CA GLU A 193 7.48 19.34 -2.84
C GLU A 193 8.42 18.13 -2.64
N ASP A 194 9.65 18.20 -3.14
CA ASP A 194 10.70 17.18 -2.92
C ASP A 194 10.41 15.77 -3.48
N PHE A 195 9.86 15.68 -4.68
CA PHE A 195 9.68 14.39 -5.34
C PHE A 195 11.00 13.67 -5.62
N SER A 196 10.96 12.36 -5.50
CA SER A 196 12.01 11.47 -5.99
C SER A 196 11.41 10.43 -6.93
N SER A 197 12.27 9.58 -7.50
CA SER A 197 11.83 8.41 -8.26
C SER A 197 10.97 7.45 -7.43
N GLU A 198 10.95 7.59 -6.11
CA GLU A 198 10.08 6.84 -5.21
C GLU A 198 8.61 7.29 -5.27
N MET A 199 8.35 8.48 -5.82
CA MET A 199 7.00 9.06 -5.98
C MET A 199 6.67 9.33 -7.45
N LYS A 200 7.34 8.63 -8.37
CA LYS A 200 7.31 8.92 -9.80
C LYS A 200 5.94 8.69 -10.43
N TYR A 201 5.21 7.69 -9.96
CA TYR A 201 3.94 7.27 -10.52
C TYR A 201 2.81 7.68 -9.59
N VAL A 202 1.88 8.50 -10.07
CA VAL A 202 0.77 9.05 -9.28
C VAL A 202 -0.52 8.42 -9.74
N ASN A 203 -1.34 7.98 -8.78
CA ASN A 203 -2.72 7.58 -9.00
C ASN A 203 -3.64 8.52 -8.21
N LEU A 204 -4.69 8.99 -8.88
CA LEU A 204 -5.69 9.88 -8.33
C LEU A 204 -7.01 9.12 -8.15
N GLU A 205 -7.82 9.55 -7.19
CA GLU A 205 -9.18 9.01 -7.06
C GLU A 205 -10.00 9.29 -8.34
N ASP A 206 -10.50 8.22 -8.97
CA ASP A 206 -11.21 8.25 -10.27
C ASP A 206 -12.63 8.82 -10.20
N SER A 207 -13.19 8.93 -8.99
CA SER A 207 -14.52 9.50 -8.74
C SER A 207 -14.57 11.04 -8.90
N LYS A 208 -13.39 11.67 -9.05
CA LYS A 208 -13.20 13.13 -9.05
C LYS A 208 -12.61 13.63 -10.35
N VAL A 209 -12.92 14.89 -10.67
CA VAL A 209 -12.20 15.65 -11.70
C VAL A 209 -11.19 16.53 -11.00
N TRP A 210 -9.92 16.37 -11.36
CA TRP A 210 -8.80 17.01 -10.70
C TRP A 210 -8.30 18.23 -11.48
N LYS A 211 -7.76 19.20 -10.76
CA LYS A 211 -6.84 20.17 -11.30
C LYS A 211 -5.47 19.95 -10.68
N MET A 212 -4.45 20.04 -11.53
CA MET A 212 -3.06 20.02 -11.13
C MET A 212 -2.41 21.33 -11.53
N ARG A 213 -1.92 22.09 -10.55
CA ARG A 213 -0.98 23.20 -10.78
C ARG A 213 0.43 22.69 -10.58
N TYR A 214 1.36 23.23 -11.36
CA TYR A 214 2.75 22.84 -11.28
C TYR A 214 3.67 24.05 -11.48
N THR A 215 4.84 23.98 -10.86
CA THR A 215 5.98 24.87 -11.11
C THR A 215 7.27 24.05 -11.12
N PHE A 216 8.11 24.26 -12.13
CA PHE A 216 9.37 23.54 -12.33
C PHE A 216 10.56 24.49 -12.21
N TYR A 217 11.56 24.12 -11.41
CA TYR A 217 12.78 24.91 -11.15
C TYR A 217 14.04 24.31 -11.79
N GLU A 218 13.86 23.42 -12.76
CA GLU A 218 14.89 22.73 -13.54
C GLU A 218 14.40 22.58 -14.99
N GLU A 219 15.32 22.48 -15.93
CA GLU A 219 15.00 22.54 -17.36
C GLU A 219 14.49 21.20 -17.92
N ASP A 220 14.88 20.09 -17.33
CA ASP A 220 14.76 18.73 -17.85
C ASP A 220 13.71 17.88 -17.12
N ILE A 221 12.92 18.52 -16.27
CA ILE A 221 11.90 17.88 -15.44
C ILE A 221 10.49 18.11 -15.98
N GLY A 222 9.54 17.27 -15.61
CA GLY A 222 8.14 17.47 -15.94
C GLY A 222 7.29 16.26 -15.64
N PHE A 223 6.16 16.14 -16.33
CA PHE A 223 5.30 14.97 -16.20
C PHE A 223 4.64 14.56 -17.51
N VAL A 224 4.17 13.33 -17.54
CA VAL A 224 3.32 12.78 -18.59
C VAL A 224 1.93 12.54 -18.01
N TYR A 225 0.91 13.02 -18.71
CA TYR A 225 -0.50 12.71 -18.44
C TYR A 225 -1.19 12.42 -19.77
N ASN A 226 -1.92 11.30 -19.86
CA ASN A 226 -2.64 10.87 -21.06
C ASN A 226 -1.78 10.91 -22.34
N GLY A 227 -0.54 10.40 -22.24
CA GLY A 227 0.43 10.37 -23.33
C GLY A 227 0.99 11.73 -23.77
N LYS A 228 0.61 12.82 -23.11
CA LYS A 228 1.13 14.17 -23.38
C LYS A 228 2.14 14.57 -22.31
N SER A 229 3.29 15.08 -22.76
CA SER A 229 4.30 15.66 -21.88
C SER A 229 3.97 17.11 -21.54
N TYR A 230 4.20 17.47 -20.29
CA TYR A 230 4.13 18.81 -19.76
C TYR A 230 5.49 19.12 -19.12
N GLY A 231 6.12 20.19 -19.61
CA GLY A 231 7.48 20.55 -19.29
C GLY A 231 8.55 19.77 -20.06
N MET A 232 9.65 19.40 -19.39
CA MET A 232 10.82 18.68 -19.89
C MET A 232 11.70 19.44 -20.90
N ASN A 233 11.49 20.74 -21.02
CA ASN A 233 12.40 21.71 -21.63
C ASN A 233 12.00 23.09 -21.10
N ASN A 234 12.01 23.21 -19.78
CA ASN A 234 11.48 24.33 -19.05
C ASN A 234 12.52 25.44 -18.92
N ASP A 235 12.04 26.65 -18.70
CA ASP A 235 12.85 27.65 -18.02
C ASP A 235 12.68 27.51 -16.50
N TYR A 236 13.63 28.02 -15.72
CA TYR A 236 13.50 28.07 -14.26
C TYR A 236 12.22 28.85 -13.85
N GLY A 237 11.31 28.17 -13.16
CA GLY A 237 10.00 28.71 -12.74
C GLY A 237 8.88 28.52 -13.77
N ASP A 238 9.06 27.68 -14.79
CA ASP A 238 7.98 27.34 -15.73
C ASP A 238 6.81 26.71 -14.98
N SER A 239 5.61 27.20 -15.22
CA SER A 239 4.43 26.86 -14.43
C SER A 239 3.17 26.79 -15.27
N GLY A 240 2.20 26.03 -14.79
CA GLY A 240 0.93 25.86 -15.49
C GLY A 240 -0.13 25.19 -14.64
N GLU A 241 -1.30 25.04 -15.23
CA GLU A 241 -2.43 24.34 -14.65
C GLU A 241 -3.08 23.46 -15.72
N ILE A 242 -3.41 22.23 -15.36
CA ILE A 242 -4.16 21.30 -16.20
C ILE A 242 -5.37 20.75 -15.47
N THR A 243 -6.37 20.34 -16.24
CA THR A 243 -7.50 19.54 -15.74
C THR A 243 -7.25 18.09 -16.10
N ILE A 244 -7.44 17.21 -15.13
CA ILE A 244 -7.29 15.77 -15.22
C ILE A 244 -8.66 15.16 -14.98
N ASP A 245 -9.17 14.49 -16.01
CA ASP A 245 -10.43 13.78 -15.98
C ASP A 245 -10.12 12.32 -16.32
N LEU A 246 -10.48 11.41 -15.42
CA LEU A 246 -10.20 9.98 -15.52
C LEU A 246 -11.42 9.18 -16.03
N SER A 247 -12.52 9.86 -16.37
CA SER A 247 -13.78 9.25 -16.84
C SER A 247 -13.82 8.81 -18.31
#